data_AF-A0A5B0QXI9-F1
#
_entry.id   AF-A0A5B0QXI9-F1
#
_cell.length_a   1.000
_cell.length_b   1.000
_cell.length_c   1.000
_cell.angle_alpha   90.00
_cell.angle_beta   90.00
_cell.angle_gamma   90.00
#
_symmetry.space_group_name_H-M   'P 1'
#
loop_
_entity.id
_entity.type
_entity.pdbx_description
1 polymer ?
#
loop_
_entity_poly.entity_id
_entity_poly.type
_entity_poly.pdbx_seq_one_letter_code
_entity_poly.pdbx_strand_id
1 'polypeptide(L)'
;MPLDRFDCIIELAKLSIPIIKLFKLFFKKLSREGMNNKKSLKLPLFTQMNSNQIESLSQSAGKISGDLSELVRLLTQADLTLAREPNTIDNRPIIKIAGRLPTHFDGPLLSIVLYIVPLIDPLSDQDYYHTWFVTWNILINSAIHNFLQLARTFD
;
A
#
# COMPACT_ATOMS: atom_id res chain seq x y z
N MET A 1 12.77 7.43 26.82
CA MET A 1 13.96 8.13 26.30
C MET A 1 13.67 8.45 24.84
N PRO A 2 13.81 9.70 24.36
CA PRO A 2 13.62 9.99 22.94
C PRO A 2 14.65 9.16 22.15
N LEU A 3 14.23 8.49 21.07
CA LEU A 3 15.19 7.89 20.15
C LEU A 3 16.03 9.01 19.53
N ASP A 4 17.33 8.78 19.33
CA ASP A 4 18.16 9.72 18.59
C ASP A 4 17.75 9.76 17.12
N ARG A 5 18.03 10.84 16.38
CA ARG A 5 17.55 10.98 14.99
C ARG A 5 18.03 9.85 14.06
N PHE A 6 19.16 9.19 14.36
CA PHE A 6 19.66 8.04 13.60
C PHE A 6 18.81 6.79 13.80
N ASP A 7 18.55 6.44 15.05
CA ASP A 7 17.68 5.33 15.42
C ASP A 7 16.29 5.49 14.77
N CYS A 8 15.87 6.73 14.58
CA CYS A 8 14.56 7.08 14.04
C CYS A 8 14.41 6.82 12.54
N ILE A 9 15.40 7.19 11.73
CA ILE A 9 15.40 6.87 10.30
C ILE A 9 15.52 5.36 10.10
N ILE A 10 16.31 4.69 10.92
CA ILE A 10 16.40 3.22 10.94
C ILE A 10 15.03 2.59 11.27
N GLU A 11 14.33 3.08 12.30
CA GLU A 11 13.00 2.59 12.65
C GLU A 11 11.95 2.89 11.57
N LEU A 12 11.99 4.06 10.94
CA LEU A 12 11.14 4.35 9.78
C LEU A 12 11.42 3.40 8.61
N ALA A 13 12.70 3.13 8.32
CA ALA A 13 13.07 2.14 7.32
C ALA A 13 12.52 0.75 7.66
N LYS A 14 12.61 0.32 8.92
CA LYS A 14 12.02 -0.95 9.40
C LYS A 14 10.51 -0.97 9.24
N LEU A 15 9.81 0.12 9.59
CA LEU A 15 8.35 0.25 9.44
C LEU A 15 7.91 0.33 7.97
N SER A 16 8.78 0.73 7.03
CA SER A 16 8.49 0.71 5.60
C SER A 16 8.45 -0.72 5.01
N ILE A 17 9.19 -1.67 5.60
CA ILE A 17 9.26 -3.07 5.14
C ILE A 17 7.87 -3.73 5.10
N PRO A 18 7.07 -3.74 6.19
CA PRO A 18 5.74 -4.35 6.14
C PRO A 18 4.82 -3.64 5.14
N ILE A 19 4.90 -2.32 4.98
CA ILE A 19 4.11 -1.57 3.98
C ILE A 19 4.39 -2.09 2.57
N ILE A 20 5.68 -2.15 2.18
CA ILE A 20 6.12 -2.64 0.87
C ILE A 20 5.69 -4.09 0.66
N LYS A 21 5.86 -4.95 1.68
CA LYS A 21 5.50 -6.36 1.61
C LYS A 21 3.99 -6.56 1.46
N LEU A 22 3.17 -5.78 2.17
CA LEU A 22 1.72 -5.86 2.09
C LEU A 22 1.21 -5.45 0.71
N PHE A 23 1.72 -4.36 0.12
CA PHE A 23 1.35 -3.99 -1.25
C PHE A 23 1.80 -5.04 -2.27
N LYS A 24 3.04 -5.55 -2.14
CA LYS A 24 3.52 -6.64 -3.00
C LYS A 24 2.65 -7.89 -2.89
N LEU A 25 2.26 -8.26 -1.67
CA LEU A 25 1.39 -9.40 -1.42
C LEU A 25 0.02 -9.21 -2.10
N PHE A 26 -0.55 -8.01 -1.98
CA PHE A 26 -1.83 -7.65 -2.60
C PHE A 26 -1.80 -7.77 -4.11
N PHE A 27 -0.87 -7.11 -4.78
CA PHE A 27 -0.79 -7.18 -6.23
C PHE A 27 -0.43 -8.58 -6.73
N LYS A 28 0.37 -9.34 -5.98
CA LYS A 28 0.65 -10.74 -6.29
C LYS A 28 -0.61 -11.61 -6.17
N LYS A 29 -1.42 -11.41 -5.13
CA LYS A 29 -2.70 -12.12 -4.91
C LYS A 29 -3.68 -11.82 -6.05
N LEU A 30 -3.83 -10.54 -6.38
CA LEU A 30 -4.67 -10.09 -7.49
C LEU A 30 -4.23 -10.66 -8.84
N SER A 31 -2.92 -10.63 -9.12
CA SER A 31 -2.38 -11.06 -10.41
C SER A 31 -2.37 -12.58 -10.58
N ARG A 32 -2.01 -13.37 -9.55
CA ARG A 32 -1.81 -14.82 -9.70
C ARG A 32 -3.03 -15.66 -9.36
N GLU A 33 -3.83 -15.22 -8.39
CA GLU A 33 -4.87 -16.07 -7.80
C GLU A 33 -6.28 -15.56 -8.11
N GLY A 34 -6.46 -14.24 -8.22
CA GLY A 34 -7.73 -13.64 -8.65
C GLY A 34 -7.84 -13.50 -10.17
N MET A 35 -7.28 -12.43 -10.73
CA MET A 35 -7.71 -11.88 -12.04
C MET A 35 -7.14 -12.57 -13.29
N ASN A 36 -5.95 -13.20 -13.25
CA ASN A 36 -5.38 -13.86 -14.43
C ASN A 36 -5.59 -15.38 -14.44
N ASN A 37 -6.19 -15.96 -13.41
CA ASN A 37 -6.54 -17.38 -13.44
C ASN A 37 -7.88 -17.56 -14.18
N LYS A 38 -7.79 -17.82 -15.50
CA LYS A 38 -8.94 -18.08 -16.37
C LYS A 38 -9.86 -19.22 -15.88
N LYS A 39 -9.39 -20.06 -14.94
CA LYS A 39 -10.18 -21.16 -14.37
C LYS A 39 -11.06 -20.74 -13.20
N SER A 40 -10.72 -19.66 -12.49
CA SER A 40 -11.38 -19.22 -11.24
C SER A 40 -12.28 -18.00 -11.44
N LEU A 41 -11.98 -17.15 -12.41
CA LEU A 41 -12.82 -16.02 -12.77
C LEU A 41 -13.61 -16.33 -14.05
N LYS A 42 -14.89 -16.64 -13.89
CA LYS A 42 -15.86 -16.51 -14.99
C LYS A 42 -16.15 -15.01 -15.17
N LEU A 43 -15.17 -14.26 -15.67
CA LEU A 43 -15.35 -12.85 -16.00
C LEU A 43 -16.53 -12.75 -16.97
N PRO A 44 -17.67 -12.15 -16.57
CA PRO A 44 -18.65 -11.75 -17.55
C PRO A 44 -17.97 -10.77 -18.52
N LEU A 45 -18.44 -10.71 -19.76
CA LEU A 45 -17.92 -9.76 -20.77
C LEU A 45 -17.97 -8.30 -20.30
N PHE A 46 -18.78 -8.01 -19.27
CA PHE A 46 -19.00 -6.68 -18.72
C PHE A 46 -19.05 -6.73 -17.19
N THR A 47 -18.42 -5.74 -16.54
CA THR A 47 -18.61 -5.47 -15.11
C THR A 47 -19.49 -4.22 -14.97
N GLN A 48 -20.12 -4.02 -13.81
CA GLN A 48 -20.87 -2.77 -13.53
C GLN A 48 -19.94 -1.59 -13.18
N MET A 49 -18.61 -1.75 -13.31
CA MET A 49 -17.67 -0.64 -13.13
C MET A 49 -17.79 0.37 -14.27
N ASN A 50 -17.85 1.65 -13.92
CA ASN A 50 -17.69 2.72 -14.90
C ASN A 50 -16.22 2.90 -15.32
N SER A 51 -15.98 3.62 -16.41
CA SER A 51 -14.63 3.84 -16.95
C SER A 51 -13.67 4.45 -15.94
N ASN A 52 -14.13 5.36 -15.07
CA ASN A 52 -13.28 6.00 -14.05
C ASN A 52 -12.82 4.98 -12.99
N GLN A 53 -13.67 4.03 -12.60
CA GLN A 53 -13.32 2.96 -11.66
C GLN A 53 -12.31 1.98 -12.27
N ILE A 54 -12.49 1.63 -13.54
CA ILE A 54 -11.56 0.75 -14.27
C ILE A 54 -10.20 1.43 -14.44
N GLU A 55 -10.19 2.71 -14.81
CA GLU A 55 -8.96 3.50 -14.94
C GLU A 55 -8.24 3.66 -13.59
N SER A 56 -8.98 3.96 -12.52
CA SER A 56 -8.42 4.04 -11.17
C SER A 56 -7.75 2.73 -10.75
N LEU A 57 -8.41 1.60 -11.00
CA LEU A 57 -7.88 0.27 -10.71
C LEU A 57 -6.61 -0.03 -11.52
N SER A 58 -6.60 0.24 -12.83
CA SER A 58 -5.46 -0.04 -13.71
C SER A 58 -4.23 0.81 -13.39
N GLN A 59 -4.43 2.07 -12.96
CA GLN A 59 -3.33 2.97 -12.59
C GLN A 59 -2.81 2.76 -11.16
N SER A 60 -3.58 2.10 -10.28
CA SER A 60 -3.27 1.99 -8.84
C SER A 60 -1.89 1.40 -8.57
N ALA A 61 -1.55 0.29 -9.22
CA ALA A 61 -0.27 -0.39 -9.03
C ALA A 61 0.93 0.49 -9.40
N GLY A 62 0.82 1.24 -10.50
CA GLY A 62 1.85 2.18 -10.94
C GLY A 62 2.04 3.34 -9.96
N LYS A 63 0.94 3.95 -9.50
CA LYS A 63 0.97 5.04 -8.52
C LYS A 63 1.59 4.60 -7.20
N ILE A 64 1.19 3.43 -6.68
CA ILE A 64 1.75 2.86 -5.45
C ILE A 64 3.22 2.50 -5.61
N SER A 65 3.61 1.89 -6.74
CA SER A 65 5.02 1.58 -7.01
C SER A 65 5.87 2.86 -7.04
N GLY A 66 5.36 3.94 -7.63
CA GLY A 66 6.01 5.24 -7.64
C GLY A 66 6.20 5.80 -6.23
N ASP A 67 5.14 5.83 -5.44
CA ASP A 67 5.18 6.34 -4.07
C ASP A 67 6.08 5.50 -3.15
N LEU A 68 6.09 4.17 -3.28
CA LEU A 68 7.00 3.31 -2.52
C LEU A 68 8.47 3.53 -2.90
N SER A 69 8.75 3.72 -4.20
CA SER A 69 10.11 4.02 -4.68
C SER A 69 10.60 5.36 -4.15
N GLU A 70 9.72 6.36 -4.16
CA GLU A 70 10.00 7.68 -3.62
C GLU A 70 10.20 7.65 -2.09
N LEU A 71 9.39 6.86 -1.37
CA LEU A 71 9.55 6.68 0.07
C LEU A 71 10.93 6.11 0.41
N VAL A 72 11.36 5.05 -0.29
CA VAL A 72 12.70 4.46 -0.10
C VAL A 72 13.79 5.48 -0.43
N ARG A 73 13.64 6.24 -1.52
CA ARG A 73 14.59 7.30 -1.90
C ARG A 73 14.74 8.35 -0.81
N LEU A 74 13.62 8.82 -0.23
CA LEU A 74 13.61 9.82 0.83
C LEU A 74 14.25 9.31 2.12
N LEU A 75 13.99 8.05 2.51
CA LEU A 75 14.61 7.43 3.69
C LEU A 75 16.13 7.29 3.51
N THR A 76 16.59 6.85 2.34
CA THR A 76 18.02 6.77 2.02
C THR A 76 18.68 8.14 2.03
N GLN A 77 18.01 9.17 1.50
CA GLN A 77 18.51 10.54 1.53
C GLN A 77 18.62 11.07 2.96
N ALA A 78 17.62 10.80 3.81
CA ALA A 78 17.63 11.20 5.21
C ALA A 78 18.79 10.55 5.99
N ASP A 79 19.05 9.26 5.77
CA ASP A 79 20.18 8.54 6.39
C ASP A 79 21.54 9.14 5.98
N LEU A 80 21.72 9.45 4.69
CA LEU A 80 22.93 10.09 4.18
C LEU A 80 23.12 11.53 4.70
N THR A 81 22.03 12.28 4.83
CA THR A 81 22.06 13.64 5.37
C THR A 81 22.36 13.62 6.87
N LEU A 82 21.78 12.70 7.65
CA LEU A 82 22.11 12.54 9.07
C LEU A 82 23.61 12.36 9.31
N ALA A 83 24.27 11.56 8.48
CA ALA A 83 25.70 11.30 8.57
C ALA A 83 26.56 12.55 8.37
N ARG A 84 26.02 13.61 7.73
CA ARG A 84 26.75 14.84 7.38
C ARG A 84 26.30 16.04 8.21
N GLU A 85 24.98 16.20 8.36
CA GLU A 85 24.31 17.37 8.93
C GLU A 85 23.04 16.94 9.70
N PRO A 86 23.16 16.52 10.98
CA PRO A 86 22.05 15.95 11.74
C PRO A 86 20.83 16.89 11.94
N ASN A 87 21.03 18.20 11.80
CA ASN A 87 20.03 19.22 12.10
C ASN A 87 19.21 19.70 10.89
N THR A 88 19.41 19.15 9.69
CA THR A 88 18.80 19.66 8.45
C THR A 88 17.67 18.80 7.88
N ILE A 89 17.24 17.77 8.60
CA ILE A 89 16.29 16.79 8.07
C ILE A 89 14.85 17.29 8.17
N ASP A 90 14.23 17.36 7.00
CA ASP A 90 12.82 17.65 6.83
C ASP A 90 12.03 16.35 6.63
N ASN A 91 11.17 16.01 7.59
CA ASN A 91 10.33 14.81 7.55
C ASN A 91 9.02 15.01 6.77
N ARG A 92 8.69 16.25 6.39
CA ARG A 92 7.42 16.56 5.67
C ARG A 92 7.28 15.80 4.36
N PRO A 93 8.32 15.62 3.52
CA PRO A 93 8.22 14.80 2.31
C PRO A 93 7.90 13.32 2.62
N ILE A 94 8.51 12.76 3.67
CA ILE A 94 8.28 11.36 4.09
C ILE A 94 6.83 11.18 4.52
N ILE A 95 6.33 12.08 5.39
CA ILE A 95 4.94 12.08 5.87
C ILE A 95 3.97 12.22 4.69
N LYS A 96 4.25 13.13 3.75
CA LYS A 96 3.40 13.38 2.58
C LYS A 96 3.29 12.16 1.67
N ILE A 97 4.39 11.48 1.38
CA ILE A 97 4.38 10.28 0.52
C ILE A 97 3.68 9.12 1.23
N ALA A 98 4.00 8.86 2.50
CA ALA A 98 3.34 7.79 3.25
C ALA A 98 1.81 8.03 3.39
N GLY A 99 1.39 9.29 3.57
CA GLY A 99 -0.02 9.67 3.62
C GLY A 99 -0.78 9.59 2.29
N ARG A 100 -0.07 9.54 1.15
CA ARG A 100 -0.69 9.38 -0.17
C ARG A 100 -1.02 7.93 -0.50
N LEU A 101 -0.29 6.96 0.05
CA LEU A 101 -0.46 5.54 -0.25
C LEU A 101 -1.93 5.07 -0.11
N PRO A 102 -2.68 5.39 0.97
CA PRO A 102 -4.10 5.02 1.09
C PRO A 102 -4.98 5.54 -0.04
N THR A 103 -4.76 6.80 -0.44
CA THR A 103 -5.56 7.47 -1.49
C THR A 103 -5.46 6.79 -2.86
N HIS A 104 -4.42 5.99 -3.08
CA HIS A 104 -4.20 5.27 -4.33
C HIS A 104 -4.79 3.86 -4.33
N PHE A 105 -5.26 3.34 -3.19
CA PHE A 105 -5.88 2.01 -3.12
C PHE A 105 -7.31 1.99 -2.58
N ASP A 106 -7.81 3.00 -1.86
CA ASP A 106 -9.18 2.97 -1.29
C ASP A 106 -10.26 2.73 -2.35
N GLY A 107 -10.24 3.52 -3.43
CA GLY A 107 -11.16 3.36 -4.56
C GLY A 107 -10.99 2.03 -5.30
N PRO A 108 -9.78 1.68 -5.75
CA PRO A 108 -9.50 0.38 -6.38
C PRO A 108 -9.90 -0.83 -5.53
N LEU A 109 -9.64 -0.81 -4.21
CA LEU A 109 -10.02 -1.87 -3.28
C LEU A 109 -11.54 -2.02 -3.22
N LEU A 110 -12.26 -0.91 -3.09
CA LEU A 110 -13.73 -0.91 -3.11
C LEU A 110 -14.26 -1.50 -4.42
N SER A 111 -13.68 -1.11 -5.56
CA SER A 111 -14.06 -1.66 -6.86
C SER A 111 -13.81 -3.17 -6.95
N ILE A 112 -12.70 -3.67 -6.40
CA ILE A 112 -12.41 -5.10 -6.35
C ILE A 112 -13.46 -5.84 -5.51
N VAL A 113 -13.75 -5.35 -4.31
CA VAL A 113 -14.71 -6.00 -3.40
C VAL A 113 -16.13 -5.98 -3.97
N LEU A 114 -16.56 -4.88 -4.60
CA LEU A 114 -17.93 -4.75 -5.12
C LEU A 114 -18.15 -5.47 -6.45
N TYR A 115 -17.17 -5.48 -7.35
CA TYR A 115 -17.39 -5.90 -8.73
C TYR A 115 -16.57 -7.10 -9.17
N ILE A 116 -15.49 -7.44 -8.46
CA ILE A 116 -14.59 -8.54 -8.84
C ILE A 116 -14.77 -9.74 -7.92
N VAL A 117 -14.83 -9.55 -6.60
CA VAL A 117 -15.04 -10.65 -5.64
C VAL A 117 -16.33 -11.43 -5.92
N PRO A 118 -17.49 -10.80 -6.22
CA PRO A 118 -18.72 -11.54 -6.50
C PRO A 118 -18.68 -12.41 -7.77
N LEU A 119 -17.66 -12.22 -8.63
CA LEU A 119 -17.47 -12.98 -9.87
C LEU A 119 -16.62 -14.26 -9.68
N ILE A 120 -16.11 -14.49 -8.46
CA ILE A 120 -15.29 -15.64 -8.12
C ILE A 120 -16.19 -16.85 -7.82
N ASP A 121 -15.88 -18.00 -8.39
CA ASP A 121 -16.63 -19.26 -8.26
C ASP A 121 -15.65 -20.39 -7.93
N PRO A 122 -15.86 -21.19 -6.86
CA PRO A 122 -17.05 -21.32 -6.00
C PRO A 122 -17.28 -20.20 -4.97
N LEU A 123 -18.51 -20.11 -4.44
CA LEU A 123 -18.91 -19.18 -3.35
C LEU A 123 -17.96 -19.23 -2.13
N SER A 124 -17.42 -20.40 -1.79
CA SER A 124 -16.46 -20.56 -0.70
C SER A 124 -15.20 -19.70 -0.88
N ASP A 125 -14.81 -19.44 -2.14
CA ASP A 125 -13.66 -18.60 -2.45
C ASP A 125 -14.01 -17.12 -2.27
N GLN A 126 -15.28 -16.72 -2.43
CA GLN A 126 -15.71 -15.33 -2.18
C GLN A 126 -15.53 -14.94 -0.71
N ASP A 127 -15.98 -15.79 0.22
CA ASP A 127 -15.81 -15.57 1.67
C ASP A 127 -14.33 -15.50 2.04
N TYR A 128 -13.51 -16.35 1.42
CA TYR A 128 -12.06 -16.33 1.57
C TYR A 128 -11.46 -15.00 1.10
N TYR A 129 -11.78 -14.55 -0.11
CA TYR A 129 -11.27 -13.29 -0.65
C TYR A 129 -11.76 -12.09 0.14
N HIS A 130 -13.03 -12.05 0.53
CA HIS A 130 -13.57 -11.00 1.37
C HIS A 130 -12.80 -10.88 2.69
N THR A 131 -12.64 -12.00 3.41
CA THR A 131 -11.87 -12.07 4.66
C THR A 131 -10.41 -11.64 4.45
N TRP A 132 -9.80 -12.07 3.35
CA TRP A 132 -8.43 -11.73 3.01
C TRP A 132 -8.26 -10.23 2.74
N PHE A 133 -9.17 -9.60 1.97
CA PHE A 133 -9.14 -8.16 1.68
C PHE A 133 -9.38 -7.33 2.94
N VAL A 134 -10.32 -7.72 3.82
CA VAL A 134 -10.55 -7.05 5.11
C VAL A 134 -9.30 -7.13 5.98
N THR A 135 -8.70 -8.32 6.11
CA THR A 135 -7.48 -8.52 6.90
C THR A 135 -6.33 -7.67 6.35
N TRP A 136 -6.12 -7.69 5.03
CA TRP A 136 -5.10 -6.88 4.39
C TRP A 136 -5.31 -5.38 4.65
N ASN A 137 -6.55 -4.90 4.53
CA ASN A 137 -6.89 -3.50 4.76
C ASN A 137 -6.58 -3.05 6.19
N ILE A 138 -6.87 -3.89 7.19
CA ILE A 138 -6.52 -3.61 8.59
C ILE A 138 -5.00 -3.54 8.76
N LEU A 139 -4.27 -4.51 8.21
CA LEU A 139 -2.81 -4.58 8.33
C LEU A 139 -2.11 -3.39 7.67
N ILE A 140 -2.53 -3.00 6.46
CA ILE A 140 -1.89 -1.90 5.73
C ILE A 140 -2.16 -0.54 6.40
N ASN A 141 -3.40 -0.30 6.84
CA ASN A 141 -3.73 0.93 7.56
C ASN A 141 -2.98 1.02 8.89
N SER A 142 -2.86 -0.09 9.62
CA SER A 142 -2.08 -0.14 10.86
C SER A 142 -0.59 0.14 10.61
N ALA A 143 0.00 -0.47 9.57
CA ALA A 143 1.39 -0.25 9.22
C ALA A 143 1.68 1.21 8.83
N ILE A 144 0.82 1.81 8.00
CA ILE A 144 0.92 3.22 7.60
C ILE A 144 0.70 4.14 8.80
N HIS A 145 -0.26 3.85 9.67
CA HIS A 145 -0.51 4.62 10.88
C HIS A 145 0.72 4.65 11.79
N ASN A 146 1.29 3.48 12.10
CA ASN A 146 2.49 3.37 12.95
C ASN A 146 3.68 4.12 12.33
N PHE A 147 3.87 3.99 11.01
CA PHE A 147 4.89 4.73 10.29
C PHE A 147 4.70 6.26 10.41
N LEU A 148 3.48 6.75 10.17
CA LEU A 148 3.15 8.18 10.25
C LEU A 148 3.24 8.73 11.67
N GLN A 149 2.83 7.95 12.67
CA GLN A 149 2.95 8.32 14.08
C GLN A 149 4.43 8.56 14.42
N LEU A 150 5.30 7.61 14.07
CA LEU A 150 6.74 7.73 14.28
C LEU A 150 7.31 8.92 13.49
N ALA A 151 6.95 9.08 12.22
CA ALA A 151 7.47 10.17 11.39
C ALA A 151 7.12 11.57 11.92
N ARG A 152 5.96 11.72 12.59
CA ARG A 152 5.50 12.99 13.18
C ARG A 152 6.11 13.30 14.53
N THR A 153 6.67 12.32 15.24
CA THR A 153 7.33 12.57 16.54
C THR A 153 8.73 13.19 16.39
N PHE A 154 9.17 13.49 15.16
CA PHE A 154 10.50 14.01 14.83
C PHE A 154 10.58 15.50 14.43
N ASP A 155 9.50 16.25 14.64
CA ASP A 155 9.57 17.72 14.57
C ASP A 155 10.35 18.28 15.78
#